data_AF-A0A7X0C815-F1
#
_entry.id   AF-A0A7X0C815-F1
#
_cell.length_a   1.000
_cell.length_b   1.000
_cell.length_c   1.000
_cell.angle_alpha   90.00
_cell.angle_beta   90.00
_cell.angle_gamma   90.00
#
_symmetry.space_group_name_H-M   'P 1'
#
loop_
_entity.id
_entity.type
_entity.pdbx_description
1 polymer ?
#
loop_
_entity_poly.entity_id
_entity_poly.type
_entity_poly.pdbx_seq_one_letter_code
_entity_poly.pdbx_strand_id
1 'polypeptide(L)'
;MEAVREVCERGLDASPDTVVGLDVPGLKILARDGLAVAWGLDHVRVEHPGGRSTDTWSRGTRVFERRDGGWVMVHKHLSVPLDPATGAARTDLRP
;
A
#
# COMPACT_ATOMS: atom_id res chain seq x y z
N MET A 1 6.35 -15.70 3.29
CA MET A 1 5.26 -14.93 3.92
C MET A 1 5.68 -14.37 5.28
N GLU A 2 6.39 -15.15 6.11
CA GLU A 2 6.86 -14.70 7.43
C GLU A 2 7.70 -13.41 7.41
N ALA A 3 8.68 -13.30 6.51
CA ALA A 3 9.47 -12.07 6.35
C ALA A 3 8.63 -10.82 6.01
N VAL A 4 7.52 -10.98 5.29
CA VAL A 4 6.61 -9.84 4.98
C VAL A 4 5.84 -9.43 6.24
N ARG A 5 5.39 -10.42 7.02
CA ARG A 5 4.70 -10.18 8.30
C ARG A 5 5.63 -9.45 9.28
N GLU A 6 6.86 -9.91 9.41
CA GLU A 6 7.88 -9.32 10.27
C GLU A 6 8.22 -7.87 9.88
N VAL A 7 8.32 -7.57 8.58
CA VAL A 7 8.52 -6.18 8.11
C VAL A 7 7.34 -5.29 8.49
N CYS A 8 6.10 -5.77 8.30
CA CYS A 8 4.91 -5.01 8.67
C CYS A 8 4.81 -4.82 10.19
N GLU A 9 5.08 -5.86 10.98
CA GLU A 9 5.05 -5.84 12.44
C GLU A 9 6.06 -4.82 12.98
N ARG A 10 7.33 -4.90 12.53
CA ARG A 10 8.35 -3.90 12.90
C ARG A 10 7.95 -2.47 12.51
N GLY A 11 7.32 -2.28 11.35
CA GLY A 11 6.91 -0.96 10.88
C GLY A 11 5.79 -0.35 11.73
N LEU A 12 4.84 -1.17 12.19
CA LEU A 12 3.74 -0.75 13.05
C LEU A 12 4.17 -0.57 14.51
N ASP A 13 4.98 -1.49 15.04
CA ASP A 13 5.47 -1.45 16.42
C ASP A 13 6.43 -0.28 16.67
N ALA A 14 7.13 0.19 15.64
CA ALA A 14 8.01 1.36 15.73
C ALA A 14 7.25 2.66 16.06
N SER A 15 5.92 2.66 16.06
CA SER A 15 5.12 3.86 16.27
C SER A 15 3.76 3.54 16.94
N PRO A 16 3.77 3.09 18.20
CA PRO A 16 2.59 2.53 18.88
C PRO A 16 1.45 3.54 19.07
N ASP A 17 1.78 4.82 19.20
CA ASP A 17 0.80 5.91 19.36
C ASP A 17 0.45 6.60 18.02
N THR A 18 0.83 5.99 16.89
CA THR A 18 0.56 6.54 15.56
C THR A 18 -0.71 5.94 14.97
N VAL A 19 -1.61 6.82 14.52
CA VAL A 19 -2.82 6.38 13.82
C VAL A 19 -2.52 6.30 12.33
N VAL A 20 -2.67 5.11 11.75
CA VAL A 20 -2.47 4.87 10.31
C VAL A 20 -3.81 4.63 9.63
N GLY A 21 -4.18 5.52 8.72
CA GLY A 21 -5.27 5.34 7.78
C GLY A 21 -4.75 4.92 6.41
N LEU A 22 -5.42 3.96 5.78
CA LEU A 22 -5.23 3.59 4.38
C LEU A 22 -6.59 3.58 3.68
N ASP A 23 -6.70 4.32 2.59
CA ASP A 23 -7.82 4.23 1.65
C ASP A 23 -7.30 4.08 0.22
N VAL A 24 -8.10 3.44 -0.65
CA VAL A 24 -7.74 3.18 -2.05
C VAL A 24 -8.90 3.64 -2.95
N PRO A 25 -9.08 4.96 -3.14
CA PRO A 25 -10.22 5.49 -3.85
C PRO A 25 -10.25 5.02 -5.31
N GLY A 26 -11.44 4.61 -5.77
CA GLY A 26 -11.63 4.18 -7.15
C GLY A 26 -10.92 2.88 -7.52
N LEU A 27 -10.60 2.02 -6.53
CA LEU A 27 -9.96 0.72 -6.73
C LEU A 27 -10.60 -0.04 -7.91
N LYS A 28 -9.75 -0.47 -8.85
CA LYS A 28 -10.15 -1.31 -9.98
C LYS A 28 -9.82 -2.75 -9.66
N ILE A 29 -10.72 -3.66 -10.03
CA ILE A 29 -10.57 -5.10 -9.82
C ILE A 29 -11.01 -5.81 -11.10
N LEU A 30 -10.17 -6.71 -11.60
CA LEU A 30 -10.53 -7.69 -12.62
C LEU A 30 -10.31 -9.09 -12.04
N ALA A 31 -11.31 -9.95 -12.14
CA ALA A 31 -11.22 -11.33 -11.65
C ALA A 31 -11.73 -12.29 -12.72
N ARG A 32 -10.95 -13.33 -13.03
CA ARG A 32 -11.28 -14.35 -14.02
C ARG A 32 -10.55 -15.65 -13.71
N ASP A 33 -11.26 -16.77 -13.83
CA ASP A 33 -10.69 -18.14 -13.80
C ASP A 33 -9.73 -18.41 -12.63
N GLY A 34 -10.06 -17.89 -11.44
CA GLY A 34 -9.24 -18.08 -10.24
C GLY A 34 -8.04 -17.15 -10.11
N LEU A 35 -7.90 -16.16 -10.98
CA LEU A 35 -6.92 -15.08 -10.88
C LEU A 35 -7.64 -13.73 -10.73
N ALA A 36 -7.18 -12.87 -9.83
CA ALA A 36 -7.67 -11.51 -9.70
C ALA A 36 -6.51 -10.51 -9.65
N VAL A 37 -6.68 -9.37 -10.30
CA VAL A 37 -5.75 -8.24 -10.24
C VAL A 37 -6.53 -7.02 -9.77
N ALA A 38 -6.01 -6.38 -8.73
CA ALA A 38 -6.55 -5.14 -8.18
C ALA A 38 -5.49 -4.05 -8.25
N TRP A 39 -5.84 -2.85 -8.73
CA TRP A 39 -4.92 -1.73 -8.80
C TRP A 39 -5.62 -0.39 -8.58
N GLY A 40 -4.85 0.57 -8.08
CA GLY A 40 -5.34 1.89 -7.73
C GLY A 40 -4.24 2.74 -7.10
N LEU A 41 -4.67 3.84 -6.50
CA LEU A 41 -3.80 4.73 -5.75
C LEU A 41 -4.03 4.49 -4.26
N ASP A 42 -2.98 4.08 -3.55
CA ASP A 42 -3.01 3.93 -2.10
C ASP A 42 -2.77 5.32 -1.49
N HIS A 43 -3.73 5.78 -0.69
CA HIS A 43 -3.66 7.00 0.09
C HIS A 43 -3.45 6.63 1.55
N VAL A 44 -2.29 7.01 2.07
CA VAL A 44 -1.87 6.69 3.44
C VAL A 44 -1.77 7.98 4.23
N ARG A 45 -2.51 8.05 5.33
CA ARG A 45 -2.45 9.13 6.31
C ARG A 45 -1.91 8.58 7.61
N VAL A 46 -0.91 9.27 8.15
CA VAL A 46 -0.21 8.86 9.37
C VAL A 46 -0.24 10.04 10.33
N GLU A 47 -0.86 9.88 11.48
CA GLU A 47 -0.89 10.89 12.55
C GLU A 47 0.05 10.46 13.67
N HIS A 48 1.08 11.26 13.95
CA HIS A 48 2.06 11.00 15.00
C HIS A 48 1.72 11.76 16.29
N PRO A 49 2.21 11.29 17.45
CA PRO A 49 2.17 12.05 18.69
C PRO A 49 2.77 13.45 18.52
N GLY A 50 2.13 14.44 19.14
CA GLY A 50 2.54 15.84 19.02
C GLY A 50 2.03 16.56 17.78
N GLY A 51 1.05 15.99 17.07
CA GLY A 51 0.27 16.68 16.02
C GLY A 51 0.94 16.76 14.65
N ARG A 52 2.06 16.07 14.44
CA ARG A 52 2.67 15.94 13.10
C ARG A 52 1.91 14.88 12.31
N SER A 53 1.60 15.17 11.04
CA SER A 53 0.97 14.21 10.15
C SER A 53 1.72 14.07 8.82
N THR A 54 1.61 12.89 8.24
CA THR A 54 2.08 12.60 6.87
C THR A 54 0.88 12.16 6.05
N ASP A 55 0.76 12.70 4.83
CA ASP A 55 -0.26 12.34 3.84
C ASP A 55 0.50 11.97 2.56
N THR A 56 0.36 10.72 2.12
CA THR A 56 1.14 10.18 1.00
C THR A 56 0.30 9.40 0.03
N TRP A 57 0.71 9.46 -1.23
CA TRP A 57 0.11 8.73 -2.33
C TRP A 57 1.13 7.81 -2.99
N SER A 58 0.70 6.60 -3.33
CA SER A 58 1.48 5.65 -4.11
C SER A 58 0.59 4.83 -5.05
N ARG A 59 1.18 4.21 -6.08
CA ARG A 59 0.47 3.29 -6.98
C ARG A 59 0.61 1.88 -6.44
N GLY A 60 -0.52 1.21 -6.22
CA GLY A 60 -0.58 -0.17 -5.76
C GLY A 60 -1.11 -1.10 -6.84
N THR A 61 -0.49 -2.28 -7.00
CA THR A 61 -1.00 -3.41 -7.79
C THR A 61 -0.91 -4.67 -6.94
N ARG A 62 -2.00 -5.42 -6.85
CA ARG A 62 -2.15 -6.62 -6.03
C ARG A 62 -2.71 -7.74 -6.90
N VAL A 63 -2.07 -8.89 -6.88
CA VAL A 63 -2.49 -10.08 -7.63
C VAL A 63 -2.87 -11.16 -6.65
N PHE A 64 -4.01 -11.80 -6.88
CA PHE A 64 -4.58 -12.84 -6.05
C PHE A 64 -4.84 -14.10 -6.86
N GLU A 65 -4.60 -15.24 -6.26
CA GLU A 65 -4.92 -16.57 -6.81
C GLU A 65 -5.94 -17.24 -5.88
N ARG A 66 -6.94 -17.90 -6.47
CA ARG A 66 -7.94 -18.65 -5.72
C ARG A 66 -7.39 -20.03 -5.35
N ARG A 67 -7.27 -20.31 -4.06
CA ARG A 67 -6.77 -21.57 -3.49
C ARG A 67 -7.69 -22.04 -2.37
N ASP A 68 -8.02 -23.32 -2.36
CA ASP A 68 -8.85 -23.95 -1.31
C ASP A 68 -10.14 -23.17 -1.00
N GLY A 69 -10.76 -22.62 -2.05
CA GLY A 69 -12.01 -21.84 -1.95
C GLY A 69 -11.83 -20.34 -1.62
N GLY A 70 -10.64 -19.90 -1.18
CA GLY A 70 -10.34 -18.51 -0.82
C GLY A 70 -9.41 -17.78 -1.79
N TRP A 71 -9.37 -16.45 -1.72
CA TRP A 71 -8.42 -15.63 -2.49
C TRP A 71 -7.16 -15.35 -1.66
N VAL A 72 -6.00 -15.68 -2.20
CA VAL A 72 -4.70 -15.46 -1.55
C VAL A 72 -3.91 -14.45 -2.39
N MET A 73 -3.41 -13.38 -1.78
CA MET A 73 -2.51 -12.45 -2.47
C MET A 73 -1.19 -13.16 -2.76
N VAL A 74 -0.86 -13.33 -4.03
CA VAL A 74 0.36 -14.01 -4.49
C VAL A 74 1.44 -13.03 -4.94
N HIS A 75 1.07 -11.79 -5.26
CA HIS A 75 2.01 -10.73 -5.61
C HIS A 75 1.48 -9.35 -5.22
N LYS A 76 2.38 -8.45 -4.84
CA LYS A 76 2.10 -7.03 -4.71
C LYS A 76 3.24 -6.21 -5.28
N HIS A 77 2.91 -5.08 -5.89
CA HIS A 77 3.85 -4.06 -6.32
C HIS A 77 3.36 -2.70 -5.83
N LEU A 78 4.26 -1.94 -5.23
CA LEU A 78 4.02 -0.57 -4.82
C LEU A 78 5.10 0.31 -5.44
N SER A 79 4.72 1.47 -5.94
CA SER A 79 5.68 2.41 -6.50
C SER A 79 5.23 3.85 -6.37
N VAL A 80 6.21 4.74 -6.35
CA VAL A 80 6.03 6.20 -6.35
C VAL A 80 6.79 6.79 -7.54
N PRO A 81 6.35 7.90 -8.13
CA PRO A 81 7.15 8.61 -9.12
C PRO A 81 8.46 9.10 -8.50
N LEU A 82 9.49 9.26 -9.34
CA LEU A 82 10.74 9.91 -8.98
C LEU A 82 10.80 11.28 -9.65
N ASP A 83 11.29 12.26 -8.93
CA ASP A 83 11.68 13.54 -9.51
C ASP A 83 12.91 13.33 -10.40
N PRO A 84 12.85 13.67 -11.70
CA PRO A 84 13.95 13.38 -12.63
C PRO A 84 15.19 14.24 -12.42
N ALA A 85 15.07 15.40 -11.75
CA ALA A 85 16.19 16.29 -11.49
C ALA A 85 16.95 15.92 -10.22
N THR A 86 16.21 15.50 -9.18
CA THR A 86 16.78 15.24 -7.85
C THR A 86 16.87 13.75 -7.50
N GLY A 87 16.15 12.89 -8.22
CA GLY A 87 15.98 11.48 -7.88
C GLY A 87 15.10 11.23 -6.65
N ALA A 88 14.47 12.27 -6.10
CA ALA A 88 13.64 12.15 -4.91
C ALA A 88 12.31 11.43 -5.19
N ALA A 89 11.88 10.58 -4.25
CA ALA A 89 10.55 9.98 -4.28
C ALA A 89 9.47 11.06 -4.11
N ARG A 90 8.48 11.05 -5.00
CA ARG A 90 7.35 11.99 -4.98
C ARG A 90 6.11 11.32 -4.42
N THR A 91 5.95 11.41 -3.10
CA THR A 91 4.80 10.88 -2.35
C THR A 91 3.72 11.93 -2.09
N ASP A 92 4.01 13.20 -2.38
CA ASP A 92 3.19 14.39 -2.12
C ASP A 92 2.23 14.75 -3.28
N LEU A 93 2.34 14.04 -4.40
CA LEU A 93 1.50 14.25 -5.57
C LEU A 93 0.07 13.77 -5.29
N ARG A 94 -0.91 14.49 -5.85
CA ARG A 94 -2.34 14.18 -5.69
C ARG A 94 -2.92 13.66 -7.02
N PRO A 95 -3.93 12.76 -6.98
CA PRO A 95 -4.61 12.24 -8.17
C PRO A 95 -5.24 13.32 -9.05
#